data_AF-A0A7S2AKI5-F1
#
_entry.id   AF-A0A7S2AKI5-F1
#
_cell.length_a   1.000
_cell.length_b   1.000
_cell.length_c   1.000
_cell.angle_alpha   90.00
_cell.angle_beta   90.00
_cell.angle_gamma   90.00
#
_symmetry.space_group_name_H-M   'P 1'
#
loop_
_entity.id
_entity.type
_entity.pdbx_description
1 polymer ?
#
loop_
_entity_poly.entity_id
_entity_poly.type
_entity_poly.pdbx_seq_one_letter_code
_entity_poly.pdbx_strand_id
1 'polypeptide(L)'
;RRIDEEFKATVKPLAGETKADAESRIAVTCIIEEPKPATGTAKAEDGKVRMANLCVIMGKYVNGVAALHTEIVKADVFNDFYKMYPEKFQNKTNGVTPRRWLAWCNPSLSAVITKWLGTDAWIKDLSLMEGLKAYADNKELHAEWRESKLKNKLHLLPYIEKWTGIHIDEEFAKKAMFDVQIKRIHEYKRQVLNILGIIHRYDQIRNMSEEEKADVVPRVCIIGGKAAPGYELAKRIIKLISAVSQRVNNDPAVGDLLKVVFIPDYNVSLAEVIVPGSELSQHISTAGTEASGTS
;
A
#
# COMPACT_ATOMS: atom_id res chain seq x y z
N ARG A 1 -10.49 25.05 24.83
CA ARG A 1 -9.94 25.85 25.94
C ARG A 1 -10.17 25.14 27.26
N ARG A 2 -11.41 25.01 27.74
CA ARG A 2 -11.71 24.24 28.98
C ARG A 2 -11.03 22.86 29.07
N ILE A 3 -11.19 22.01 28.05
CA ILE A 3 -10.57 20.66 28.02
C ILE A 3 -9.04 20.75 28.12
N ASP A 4 -8.43 21.76 27.50
CA ASP A 4 -6.98 21.97 27.52
C ASP A 4 -6.49 22.43 28.90
N GLU A 5 -7.24 23.30 29.57
CA GLU A 5 -6.97 23.74 30.94
C GLU A 5 -7.13 22.59 31.94
N GLU A 6 -8.21 21.81 31.82
CA GLU A 6 -8.45 20.60 32.62
C GLU A 6 -7.29 19.60 32.43
N PHE A 7 -6.88 19.34 31.17
CA PHE A 7 -5.74 18.47 30.89
C PHE A 7 -4.46 19.00 31.54
N LYS A 8 -4.10 20.27 31.31
CA LYS A 8 -2.91 20.91 31.90
C LYS A 8 -2.89 20.79 33.43
N ALA A 9 -4.03 20.91 34.08
CA ALA A 9 -4.16 20.75 35.54
C ALA A 9 -3.96 19.31 36.03
N THR A 10 -4.17 18.31 35.17
CA THR A 10 -4.00 16.88 35.52
C THR A 10 -2.59 16.35 35.27
N VAL A 11 -1.78 17.01 34.44
CA VAL A 11 -0.42 16.55 34.11
C VAL A 11 0.49 16.72 35.34
N LYS A 12 0.99 15.59 35.86
CA LYS A 12 1.99 15.57 36.93
C LYS A 12 3.41 15.42 36.33
N PRO A 13 4.46 15.88 37.04
CA PRO A 13 5.84 15.54 36.69
C PRO A 13 6.03 14.03 36.69
N LEU A 14 6.78 13.53 35.71
CA LEU A 14 7.19 12.13 35.67
C LEU A 14 8.35 11.89 36.65
N ALA A 15 8.58 10.64 37.02
CA ALA A 15 9.67 10.29 37.93
C ALA A 15 11.03 10.72 37.33
N GLY A 16 11.84 11.44 38.11
CA GLY A 16 13.15 11.94 37.69
C GLY A 16 13.12 13.17 36.77
N GLU A 17 11.95 13.75 36.54
CA GLU A 17 11.78 14.88 35.64
C GLU A 17 12.02 16.24 36.32
N THR A 18 12.72 17.16 35.65
CA THR A 18 12.85 18.54 36.15
C THR A 18 11.60 19.37 35.86
N LYS A 19 11.46 20.51 36.53
CA LYS A 19 10.34 21.43 36.26
C LYS A 19 10.32 21.91 34.79
N ALA A 20 11.50 22.19 34.22
CA ALA A 20 11.63 22.63 32.83
C ALA A 20 11.21 21.53 31.83
N ASP A 21 11.55 20.27 32.12
CA ASP A 21 11.15 19.13 31.29
C ASP A 21 9.62 18.95 31.32
N ALA A 22 9.00 19.08 32.50
CA ALA A 22 7.55 18.98 32.65
C ALA A 22 6.81 20.12 31.90
N GLU A 23 7.32 21.35 31.98
CA GLU A 23 6.79 22.50 31.23
C GLU A 23 6.91 22.28 29.71
N SER A 24 8.05 21.77 29.25
CA SER A 24 8.30 21.44 27.84
C SER A 24 7.33 20.36 27.34
N ARG A 25 7.12 19.28 28.13
CA ARG A 25 6.12 18.24 27.82
C ARG A 25 4.72 18.85 27.69
N ILE A 26 4.30 19.67 28.64
CA ILE A 26 2.96 20.28 28.61
C ILE A 26 2.80 21.14 27.34
N ALA A 27 3.84 21.87 26.94
CA ALA A 27 3.83 22.71 25.75
C ALA A 27 3.65 21.92 24.44
N VAL A 28 4.16 20.68 24.34
CA VAL A 28 3.98 19.84 23.16
C VAL A 28 2.72 18.98 23.20
N THR A 29 2.22 18.64 24.39
CA THR A 29 1.02 17.81 24.58
C THR A 29 -0.28 18.60 24.70
N CYS A 30 -0.24 19.92 24.85
CA CYS A 30 -1.46 20.74 24.90
C CYS A 30 -2.25 20.69 23.59
N ILE A 31 -3.55 20.92 23.70
CA ILE A 31 -4.51 20.95 22.59
C ILE A 31 -4.40 22.29 21.86
N ILE A 32 -4.20 23.39 22.59
CA ILE A 32 -4.17 24.73 22.00
C ILE A 32 -2.73 25.24 21.97
N GLU A 33 -2.29 25.58 20.77
CA GLU A 33 -1.09 26.37 20.54
C GLU A 33 -1.51 27.83 20.41
N GLU A 34 -1.09 28.66 21.36
CA GLU A 34 -1.43 30.08 21.36
C GLU A 34 -0.68 30.82 20.24
N PRO A 35 -1.26 31.93 19.72
CA PRO A 35 -0.60 32.75 18.72
C PRO A 35 0.75 33.29 19.23
N LYS A 36 1.75 33.37 18.36
CA LYS A 36 3.03 34.02 18.69
C LYS A 36 3.07 35.43 18.13
N PRO A 37 3.36 36.45 18.95
CA PRO A 37 3.51 37.82 18.47
C PRO A 37 4.72 37.92 17.53
N ALA A 38 4.67 38.88 16.59
CA ALA A 38 5.80 39.15 15.71
C ALA A 38 7.02 39.61 16.52
N THR A 39 8.17 38.97 16.31
CA THR A 39 9.45 39.38 16.92
C THR A 39 10.49 39.63 15.84
N GLY A 40 10.97 40.87 15.74
CA GLY A 40 11.95 41.27 14.72
C GLY A 40 11.37 41.24 13.31
N THR A 41 11.97 40.48 12.39
CA THR A 41 11.54 40.32 10.99
C THR A 41 10.56 39.16 10.78
N ALA A 42 10.27 38.36 11.81
CA ALA A 42 9.35 37.24 11.73
C ALA A 42 7.89 37.72 11.82
N LYS A 43 7.03 37.21 10.92
CA LYS A 43 5.58 37.48 10.96
C LYS A 43 4.94 36.84 12.18
N ALA A 44 3.86 37.43 12.67
CA ALA A 44 3.02 36.82 13.71
C ALA A 44 2.48 35.47 13.22
N GLU A 45 2.45 34.48 14.11
CA GLU A 45 1.90 33.15 13.83
C GLU A 45 0.53 33.02 14.48
N ASP A 46 -0.47 32.58 13.71
CA ASP A 46 -1.80 32.27 14.23
C ASP A 46 -1.75 31.06 15.18
N GLY A 47 -2.59 31.11 16.21
CA GLY A 47 -2.79 29.97 17.11
C GLY A 47 -3.43 28.77 16.39
N LYS A 48 -3.20 27.57 16.89
CA LYS A 48 -3.64 26.30 16.27
C LYS A 48 -4.29 25.38 17.28
N VAL A 49 -5.17 24.51 16.79
CA VAL A 49 -5.74 23.41 17.56
C VAL A 49 -5.11 22.09 17.11
N ARG A 50 -4.44 21.39 18.02
CA ARG A 50 -3.77 20.11 17.79
C ARG A 50 -4.76 18.97 18.00
N MET A 51 -5.49 18.63 16.93
CA MET A 51 -6.55 17.62 16.97
C MET A 51 -6.04 16.24 17.41
N ALA A 52 -4.82 15.86 17.02
CA ALA A 52 -4.21 14.60 17.45
C ALA A 52 -4.06 14.52 18.98
N ASN A 53 -3.60 15.60 19.61
CA ASN A 53 -3.48 15.69 21.07
C ASN A 53 -4.85 15.58 21.74
N LEU A 54 -5.86 16.30 21.21
CA LEU A 54 -7.24 16.20 21.70
C LEU A 54 -7.77 14.76 21.65
N CYS A 55 -7.52 14.02 20.57
CA CYS A 55 -7.92 12.62 20.43
C CYS A 55 -7.27 11.73 21.50
N VAL A 56 -5.97 11.90 21.78
CA VAL A 56 -5.25 11.09 22.78
C VAL A 56 -5.72 11.41 24.21
N ILE A 57 -5.98 12.69 24.49
CA ILE A 57 -6.47 13.15 25.81
C ILE A 57 -7.86 12.58 26.08
N MET A 58 -8.79 12.74 25.14
CA MET A 58 -10.19 12.34 25.29
C MET A 58 -10.40 10.82 25.12
N GLY A 59 -9.54 10.15 24.35
CA GLY A 59 -9.64 8.73 24.07
C GLY A 59 -9.28 7.86 25.27
N LYS A 60 -10.04 6.78 25.47
CA LYS A 60 -9.67 5.74 26.44
C LYS A 60 -8.50 4.88 25.95
N TYR A 61 -8.44 4.63 24.64
CA TYR A 61 -7.38 3.86 24.00
C TYR A 61 -6.93 4.53 22.70
N VAL A 62 -5.68 4.31 22.35
CA VAL A 62 -5.04 4.75 21.11
C VAL A 62 -4.34 3.53 20.52
N ASN A 63 -4.52 3.25 19.22
CA ASN A 63 -3.88 2.08 18.62
C ASN A 63 -3.16 2.38 17.32
N GLY A 64 -2.04 1.69 17.11
CA GLY A 64 -1.46 1.54 15.79
C GLY A 64 -2.15 0.42 15.00
N VAL A 65 -1.77 0.31 13.72
CA VAL A 65 -2.38 -0.61 12.73
C VAL A 65 -1.45 -1.72 12.23
N ALA A 66 -0.24 -1.76 12.78
CA ALA A 66 0.73 -2.85 12.68
C ALA A 66 1.71 -2.74 13.86
N ALA A 67 2.44 -3.81 14.16
CA ALA A 67 3.36 -3.83 15.31
C ALA A 67 4.43 -2.72 15.19
N LEU A 68 5.15 -2.66 14.06
CA LEU A 68 6.18 -1.64 13.83
C LEU A 68 5.62 -0.20 13.89
N HIS A 69 4.48 0.03 13.25
CA HIS A 69 3.81 1.33 13.31
C HIS A 69 3.40 1.71 14.73
N THR A 70 2.93 0.75 15.52
CA THR A 70 2.58 0.99 16.93
C THR A 70 3.79 1.41 17.75
N GLU A 71 4.96 0.82 17.49
CA GLU A 71 6.20 1.23 18.15
C GLU A 71 6.64 2.64 17.72
N ILE A 72 6.52 3.00 16.45
CA ILE A 72 6.76 4.39 15.99
C ILE A 72 5.79 5.38 16.66
N VAL A 73 4.51 5.00 16.80
CA VAL A 73 3.51 5.84 17.48
C VAL A 73 3.90 6.10 18.94
N LYS A 74 4.40 5.08 19.64
CA LYS A 74 4.85 5.20 21.03
C LYS A 74 6.20 5.93 21.15
N ALA A 75 7.13 5.67 20.24
CA ALA A 75 8.50 6.17 20.33
C ALA A 75 8.63 7.62 19.83
N ASP A 76 7.97 7.95 18.72
CA ASP A 76 8.24 9.18 17.97
C ASP A 76 7.03 10.14 17.97
N VAL A 77 5.81 9.63 17.74
CA VAL A 77 4.64 10.49 17.49
C VAL A 77 4.02 10.99 18.79
N PHE A 78 3.82 10.10 19.76
CA PHE A 78 3.13 10.40 21.02
C PHE A 78 3.95 9.97 22.23
N ASN A 79 5.27 10.10 22.16
CA ASN A 79 6.21 9.69 23.21
C ASN A 79 5.81 10.19 24.59
N ASP A 80 5.51 11.49 24.71
CA ASP A 80 5.14 12.09 25.97
C ASP A 80 3.80 11.59 26.51
N PHE A 81 2.82 11.38 25.64
CA PHE A 81 1.55 10.77 26.04
C PHE A 81 1.74 9.30 26.44
N TYR A 82 2.62 8.56 25.77
CA TYR A 82 2.92 7.17 26.13
C TYR A 82 3.62 7.08 27.49
N LYS A 83 4.53 8.02 27.80
CA LYS A 83 5.14 8.11 29.13
C LYS A 83 4.12 8.43 30.24
N MET A 84 3.10 9.25 29.94
CA MET A 84 2.05 9.60 30.91
C MET A 84 0.99 8.49 31.08
N TYR A 85 0.60 7.86 29.99
CA TYR A 85 -0.53 6.93 29.93
C TYR A 85 -0.20 5.68 29.10
N PRO A 86 0.81 4.88 29.50
CA PRO A 86 1.29 3.75 28.70
C PRO A 86 0.19 2.73 28.40
N GLU A 87 -0.75 2.53 29.32
CA GLU A 87 -1.88 1.61 29.22
C GLU A 87 -2.89 1.97 28.14
N LYS A 88 -2.92 3.23 27.68
CA LYS A 88 -3.79 3.65 26.58
C LYS A 88 -3.37 3.07 25.23
N PHE A 89 -2.08 2.76 25.04
CA PHE A 89 -1.50 2.47 23.73
C PHE A 89 -1.55 0.97 23.41
N GLN A 90 -2.20 0.62 22.30
CA GLN A 90 -2.41 -0.75 21.85
C GLN A 90 -1.95 -0.97 20.39
N ASN A 91 -1.85 -2.22 19.99
CA ASN A 91 -1.77 -2.61 18.57
C ASN A 91 -3.06 -3.32 18.15
N LYS A 92 -3.54 -3.01 16.94
CA LYS A 92 -4.58 -3.76 16.24
C LYS A 92 -4.19 -3.85 14.77
N THR A 93 -3.46 -4.91 14.42
CA THR A 93 -2.98 -5.10 13.04
C THR A 93 -4.15 -5.14 12.07
N ASN A 94 -4.05 -4.40 10.96
CA ASN A 94 -5.09 -4.40 9.94
C ASN A 94 -5.32 -5.80 9.35
N GLY A 95 -6.54 -6.02 8.85
CA GLY A 95 -6.91 -7.22 8.13
C GLY A 95 -7.83 -6.89 6.96
N VAL A 96 -7.99 -7.85 6.06
CA VAL A 96 -8.92 -7.78 4.93
C VAL A 96 -9.94 -8.91 5.04
N THR A 97 -11.15 -8.68 4.54
CA THR A 97 -12.19 -9.72 4.54
C THR A 97 -11.89 -10.78 3.48
N PRO A 98 -11.77 -12.07 3.84
CA PRO A 98 -11.55 -13.14 2.86
C PRO A 98 -12.77 -13.38 1.97
N ARG A 99 -13.96 -12.90 2.37
CA ARG A 99 -15.17 -13.02 1.56
C ARG A 99 -15.04 -12.26 0.25
N ARG A 100 -14.70 -10.97 0.32
CA ARG A 100 -14.53 -10.14 -0.88
C ARG A 100 -13.21 -10.43 -1.60
N TRP A 101 -12.11 -10.46 -0.85
CA TRP A 101 -10.76 -10.46 -1.42
C TRP A 101 -10.17 -11.83 -1.71
N LEU A 102 -10.97 -12.89 -1.56
CA LEU A 102 -10.60 -14.24 -1.98
C LEU A 102 -11.83 -14.98 -2.53
N ALA A 103 -12.87 -15.19 -1.70
CA ALA A 103 -14.03 -16.01 -2.06
C ALA A 103 -14.78 -15.50 -3.30
N TRP A 104 -15.07 -14.20 -3.36
CA TRP A 104 -15.91 -13.61 -4.41
C TRP A 104 -15.13 -13.03 -5.58
N CYS A 105 -13.99 -12.37 -5.34
CA CYS A 105 -13.19 -11.82 -6.43
C CYS A 105 -12.40 -12.92 -7.18
N ASN A 106 -12.11 -14.04 -6.53
CA ASN A 106 -11.32 -15.13 -7.10
C ASN A 106 -12.06 -16.48 -6.96
N PRO A 107 -13.20 -16.64 -7.65
CA PRO A 107 -14.00 -17.87 -7.56
C PRO A 107 -13.22 -19.10 -8.06
N SER A 108 -12.31 -18.91 -9.02
CA SER A 108 -11.48 -20.00 -9.56
C SER A 108 -10.54 -20.57 -8.48
N LEU A 109 -9.84 -19.73 -7.73
CA LEU A 109 -8.96 -20.18 -6.65
C LEU A 109 -9.76 -20.67 -5.45
N SER A 110 -10.90 -20.05 -5.18
CA SER A 110 -11.77 -20.42 -4.07
C SER A 110 -12.29 -21.86 -4.23
N ALA A 111 -12.62 -22.27 -5.45
CA ALA A 111 -12.99 -23.65 -5.74
C ALA A 111 -11.84 -24.63 -5.46
N VAL A 112 -10.59 -24.27 -5.83
CA VAL A 112 -9.40 -25.08 -5.52
C VAL A 112 -9.21 -25.19 -4.01
N ILE A 113 -9.22 -24.07 -3.28
CA ILE A 113 -9.06 -24.06 -1.82
C ILE A 113 -10.12 -24.94 -1.15
N THR A 114 -11.40 -24.77 -1.51
CA THR A 114 -12.50 -25.57 -0.97
C THR A 114 -12.33 -27.05 -1.26
N LYS A 115 -11.89 -27.43 -2.47
CA LYS A 115 -11.62 -28.82 -2.83
C LYS A 115 -10.53 -29.43 -1.95
N TRP A 116 -9.39 -28.76 -1.80
CA TRP A 116 -8.23 -29.29 -1.09
C TRP A 116 -8.38 -29.27 0.43
N LEU A 117 -9.18 -28.34 0.97
CA LEU A 117 -9.57 -28.34 2.39
C LEU A 117 -10.77 -29.23 2.68
N GLY A 118 -11.53 -29.66 1.66
CA GLY A 118 -12.76 -30.45 1.81
C GLY A 118 -13.95 -29.67 2.38
N THR A 119 -13.85 -28.35 2.51
CA THR A 119 -14.89 -27.49 3.09
C THR A 119 -14.75 -26.05 2.61
N ASP A 120 -15.85 -25.30 2.55
CA ASP A 120 -15.88 -23.86 2.31
C ASP A 120 -15.90 -23.02 3.61
N ALA A 121 -15.84 -23.67 4.77
CA ALA A 121 -15.85 -23.01 6.08
C ALA A 121 -14.69 -22.01 6.26
N TRP A 122 -13.60 -22.16 5.48
CA TRP A 122 -12.46 -21.23 5.46
C TRP A 122 -12.86 -19.81 5.09
N ILE A 123 -13.98 -19.62 4.38
CA ILE A 123 -14.52 -18.30 4.02
C ILE A 123 -14.87 -17.49 5.29
N LYS A 124 -15.29 -18.18 6.36
CA LYS A 124 -15.58 -17.59 7.68
C LYS A 124 -14.38 -17.68 8.62
N ASP A 125 -13.69 -18.82 8.62
CA ASP A 125 -12.54 -19.10 9.48
C ASP A 125 -11.26 -19.32 8.66
N LEU A 126 -10.52 -18.23 8.43
CA LEU A 126 -9.32 -18.27 7.61
C LEU A 126 -8.18 -19.10 8.22
N SER A 127 -8.26 -19.49 9.50
CA SER A 127 -7.24 -20.36 10.12
C SER A 127 -7.17 -21.74 9.46
N LEU A 128 -8.28 -22.22 8.88
CA LEU A 128 -8.34 -23.49 8.16
C LEU A 128 -7.40 -23.54 6.94
N MET A 129 -6.97 -22.38 6.42
CA MET A 129 -6.00 -22.30 5.33
C MET A 129 -4.65 -22.94 5.69
N GLU A 130 -4.32 -23.08 6.98
CA GLU A 130 -3.12 -23.79 7.42
C GLU A 130 -3.09 -25.25 6.96
N GLY A 131 -4.26 -25.88 6.77
CA GLY A 131 -4.37 -27.24 6.25
C GLY A 131 -3.76 -27.41 4.85
N LEU A 132 -3.70 -26.34 4.04
CA LEU A 132 -3.06 -26.39 2.72
C LEU A 132 -1.54 -26.65 2.80
N LYS A 133 -0.89 -26.38 3.93
CA LYS A 133 0.55 -26.66 4.12
C LYS A 133 0.87 -28.15 3.95
N ALA A 134 -0.06 -29.04 4.28
CA ALA A 134 0.11 -30.48 4.09
C ALA A 134 0.24 -30.88 2.61
N TYR A 135 -0.22 -30.02 1.69
CA TYR A 135 -0.20 -30.24 0.24
C TYR A 135 0.83 -29.35 -0.47
N ALA A 136 1.74 -28.71 0.27
CA ALA A 136 2.66 -27.71 -0.27
C ALA A 136 3.53 -28.22 -1.44
N ASP A 137 3.86 -29.52 -1.48
CA ASP A 137 4.64 -30.15 -2.56
C ASP A 137 3.77 -30.98 -3.53
N ASN A 138 2.45 -30.92 -3.40
CA ASN A 138 1.55 -31.67 -4.25
C ASN A 138 1.47 -31.03 -5.65
N LYS A 139 1.91 -31.79 -6.66
CA LYS A 139 1.97 -31.33 -8.06
C LYS A 139 0.59 -31.08 -8.69
N GLU A 140 -0.44 -31.80 -8.27
CA GLU A 140 -1.81 -31.60 -8.75
C GLU A 140 -2.38 -30.28 -8.21
N LEU A 141 -2.17 -29.99 -6.92
CA LEU A 141 -2.52 -28.69 -6.33
C LEU A 141 -1.82 -27.55 -7.08
N HIS A 142 -0.52 -27.69 -7.37
CA HIS A 142 0.22 -26.67 -8.11
C HIS A 142 -0.33 -26.46 -9.52
N ALA A 143 -0.73 -27.52 -10.21
CA ALA A 143 -1.31 -27.43 -11.55
C ALA A 143 -2.65 -26.67 -11.51
N GLU A 144 -3.56 -27.04 -10.61
CA GLU A 144 -4.86 -26.37 -10.43
C GLU A 144 -4.70 -24.91 -10.01
N TRP A 145 -3.73 -24.61 -9.13
CA TRP A 145 -3.43 -23.26 -8.69
C TRP A 145 -2.92 -22.38 -9.84
N ARG A 146 -2.01 -22.90 -10.66
CA ARG A 146 -1.51 -22.21 -11.86
C ARG A 146 -2.63 -21.99 -12.88
N GLU A 147 -3.49 -22.98 -13.08
CA GLU A 147 -4.64 -22.85 -13.99
C GLU A 147 -5.61 -21.77 -13.51
N SER A 148 -5.93 -21.72 -12.21
CA SER A 148 -6.72 -20.64 -11.62
C SER A 148 -6.08 -19.27 -11.84
N LYS A 149 -4.76 -19.14 -11.60
CA LYS A 149 -4.04 -17.88 -11.86
C LYS A 149 -4.13 -17.47 -13.33
N LEU A 150 -3.94 -18.41 -14.24
CA LEU A 150 -4.02 -18.14 -15.67
C LEU A 150 -5.42 -17.66 -16.08
N LYS A 151 -6.48 -18.33 -15.60
CA LYS A 151 -7.88 -17.91 -15.83
C LYS A 151 -8.10 -16.46 -15.39
N ASN A 152 -7.57 -16.07 -14.22
CA ASN A 152 -7.72 -14.71 -13.72
C ASN A 152 -6.90 -13.68 -14.51
N LYS A 153 -5.71 -14.06 -15.00
CA LYS A 153 -4.91 -13.19 -15.90
C LYS A 153 -5.63 -12.92 -17.21
N LEU A 154 -6.16 -13.97 -17.84
CA LEU A 154 -6.93 -13.83 -19.08
C LEU A 154 -8.22 -13.05 -18.85
N HIS A 155 -8.88 -13.24 -17.70
CA HIS A 155 -10.05 -12.45 -17.32
C HIS A 155 -9.75 -10.96 -17.20
N LEU A 156 -8.53 -10.57 -16.81
CA LEU A 156 -8.11 -9.17 -16.67
C LEU A 156 -7.84 -8.47 -18.02
N LEU A 157 -7.46 -9.19 -19.07
CA LEU A 157 -7.13 -8.63 -20.38
C LEU A 157 -8.21 -7.72 -21.00
N PRO A 158 -9.49 -8.16 -21.13
CA PRO A 158 -10.52 -7.32 -21.74
C PRO A 158 -10.77 -6.03 -20.94
N TYR A 159 -10.52 -6.05 -19.63
CA TYR A 159 -10.63 -4.86 -18.81
C TYR A 159 -9.48 -3.89 -19.04
N ILE A 160 -8.23 -4.38 -19.15
CA ILE A 160 -7.08 -3.54 -19.50
C ILE A 160 -7.34 -2.84 -20.83
N GLU A 161 -7.76 -3.59 -21.85
CA GLU A 161 -8.05 -3.03 -23.16
C GLU A 161 -9.18 -2.00 -23.10
N LYS A 162 -10.29 -2.33 -22.42
CA LYS A 162 -11.41 -1.40 -22.23
C LYS A 162 -11.01 -0.09 -21.53
N TRP A 163 -10.15 -0.16 -20.51
CA TRP A 163 -9.80 1.02 -19.71
C TRP A 163 -8.68 1.87 -20.30
N THR A 164 -7.80 1.26 -21.09
CA THR A 164 -6.56 1.90 -21.52
C THR A 164 -6.37 1.96 -23.03
N GLY A 165 -7.13 1.16 -23.79
CA GLY A 165 -6.95 0.95 -25.22
C GLY A 165 -5.71 0.09 -25.57
N ILE A 166 -4.99 -0.42 -24.58
CA ILE A 166 -3.82 -1.28 -24.80
C ILE A 166 -4.30 -2.73 -24.95
N HIS A 167 -4.14 -3.26 -26.15
CA HIS A 167 -4.34 -4.69 -26.39
C HIS A 167 -3.12 -5.48 -25.90
N ILE A 168 -3.39 -6.58 -25.20
CA ILE A 168 -2.38 -7.54 -24.73
C ILE A 168 -2.81 -8.89 -25.28
N ASP A 169 -1.97 -9.45 -26.16
CA ASP A 169 -2.21 -10.76 -26.76
C ASP A 169 -2.26 -11.87 -25.70
N GLU A 170 -3.14 -12.85 -25.88
CA GLU A 170 -3.34 -13.93 -24.91
C GLU A 170 -2.15 -14.89 -24.81
N GLU A 171 -1.48 -15.20 -25.93
CA GLU A 171 -0.31 -16.07 -25.94
C GLU A 171 0.89 -15.40 -25.27
N PHE A 172 1.03 -14.09 -25.46
CA PHE A 172 1.96 -13.29 -24.67
C PHE A 172 1.57 -13.28 -23.19
N ALA A 173 0.31 -13.01 -22.84
CA ALA A 173 -0.14 -12.94 -21.45
C ALA A 173 0.03 -14.26 -20.67
N LYS A 174 -0.10 -15.41 -21.34
CA LYS A 174 0.18 -16.74 -20.77
C LYS A 174 1.62 -16.89 -20.29
N LYS A 175 2.57 -16.29 -21.01
CA LYS A 175 4.02 -16.35 -20.72
C LYS A 175 4.50 -15.19 -19.85
N ALA A 176 3.84 -14.04 -19.96
CA ALA A 176 4.26 -12.81 -19.29
C ALA A 176 3.89 -12.82 -17.81
N MET A 177 4.79 -12.36 -16.95
CA MET A 177 4.47 -12.14 -15.55
C MET A 177 3.69 -10.84 -15.35
N PHE A 178 2.61 -10.89 -14.58
CA PHE A 178 1.81 -9.71 -14.23
C PHE A 178 2.36 -9.06 -12.96
N ASP A 179 3.06 -7.94 -13.15
CA ASP A 179 3.81 -7.17 -12.14
C ASP A 179 3.03 -5.91 -11.77
N VAL A 180 2.43 -5.89 -10.57
CA VAL A 180 1.37 -4.95 -10.23
C VAL A 180 1.77 -4.03 -9.08
N GLN A 181 1.53 -2.72 -9.25
CA GLN A 181 1.62 -1.72 -8.20
C GLN A 181 0.32 -0.89 -8.14
N ILE A 182 -0.65 -1.35 -7.34
CA ILE A 182 -1.93 -0.66 -7.14
C ILE A 182 -2.01 -0.05 -5.74
N LYS A 183 -1.97 1.29 -5.68
CA LYS A 183 -2.10 2.08 -4.43
C LYS A 183 -2.18 3.56 -4.79
N ARG A 184 -2.58 4.40 -3.82
CA ARG A 184 -2.55 5.87 -4.01
C ARG A 184 -1.20 6.33 -4.56
N ILE A 185 -1.20 7.29 -5.48
CA ILE A 185 0.04 7.84 -6.02
C ILE A 185 0.62 8.81 -4.99
N HIS A 186 1.81 8.48 -4.47
CA HIS A 186 2.48 9.27 -3.45
C HIS A 186 3.98 9.00 -3.50
N GLU A 187 4.80 10.02 -3.26
CA GLU A 187 6.26 9.90 -3.26
C GLU A 187 6.78 8.78 -2.35
N TYR A 188 6.26 8.66 -1.11
CA TYR A 188 6.72 7.61 -0.19
C TYR A 188 6.33 6.19 -0.63
N LYS A 189 5.31 6.04 -1.49
CA LYS A 189 4.90 4.74 -2.08
C LYS A 189 5.74 4.36 -3.29
N ARG A 190 6.63 5.25 -3.72
CA ARG A 190 7.71 5.05 -4.69
C ARG A 190 7.29 4.40 -6.01
N GLN A 191 6.14 4.79 -6.58
CA GLN A 191 5.85 4.48 -8.00
C GLN A 191 6.94 5.01 -8.93
N VAL A 192 7.62 6.10 -8.53
CA VAL A 192 8.79 6.62 -9.25
C VAL A 192 9.95 5.62 -9.28
N LEU A 193 10.19 4.86 -8.20
CA LEU A 193 11.23 3.84 -8.17
C LEU A 193 10.87 2.68 -9.11
N ASN A 194 9.61 2.24 -9.10
CA ASN A 194 9.15 1.18 -9.99
C ASN A 194 9.31 1.59 -11.46
N ILE A 195 8.82 2.78 -11.84
CA ILE A 195 8.90 3.21 -13.25
C ILE A 195 10.35 3.43 -13.72
N LEU A 196 11.26 3.87 -12.84
CA LEU A 196 12.69 3.93 -13.18
C LEU A 196 13.28 2.53 -13.40
N GLY A 197 12.90 1.54 -12.59
CA GLY A 197 13.28 0.14 -12.81
C GLY A 197 12.68 -0.46 -14.09
N ILE A 198 11.49 -0.01 -14.52
CA ILE A 198 10.91 -0.36 -15.83
C ILE A 198 11.71 0.27 -16.97
N ILE A 199 12.08 1.56 -16.85
CA ILE A 199 12.90 2.26 -17.85
C ILE A 199 14.25 1.57 -18.01
N HIS A 200 14.89 1.17 -16.91
CA HIS A 200 16.15 0.43 -16.96
C HIS A 200 16.00 -0.93 -17.70
N ARG A 201 14.96 -1.71 -17.38
CA ARG A 201 14.67 -2.97 -18.09
C ARG A 201 14.40 -2.75 -19.57
N TYR A 202 13.66 -1.70 -19.92
CA TYR A 202 13.39 -1.32 -21.30
C TYR A 202 14.71 -1.01 -22.05
N ASP A 203 15.60 -0.24 -21.43
CA ASP A 203 16.92 0.07 -22.01
C ASP A 203 17.77 -1.20 -22.19
N GLN A 204 17.78 -2.11 -21.21
CA GLN A 204 18.47 -3.39 -21.34
C GLN A 204 17.93 -4.23 -22.50
N ILE A 205 16.61 -4.43 -22.59
CA ILE A 205 15.97 -5.20 -23.67
C ILE A 205 16.31 -4.62 -25.05
N ARG A 206 16.34 -3.29 -25.17
CA ARG A 206 16.68 -2.59 -26.41
C ARG A 206 18.12 -2.82 -26.88
N ASN A 207 19.02 -3.15 -25.95
CA ASN A 207 20.45 -3.34 -26.21
C ASN A 207 20.87 -4.82 -26.22
N MET A 208 19.94 -5.75 -26.02
CA MET A 208 20.17 -7.20 -26.07
C MET A 208 20.14 -7.75 -27.50
N SER A 209 20.89 -8.83 -27.74
CA SER A 209 20.75 -9.65 -28.95
C SER A 209 19.43 -10.42 -28.93
N GLU A 210 19.03 -10.98 -30.07
CA GLU A 210 17.79 -11.79 -30.14
C GLU A 210 17.91 -13.09 -29.33
N GLU A 211 19.11 -13.66 -29.23
CA GLU A 211 19.38 -14.82 -28.37
C GLU A 211 19.21 -14.47 -26.89
N GLU A 212 19.75 -13.33 -26.45
CA GLU A 212 19.61 -12.86 -25.06
C GLU A 212 18.16 -12.54 -24.71
N LYS A 213 17.39 -12.01 -25.67
CA LYS A 213 15.95 -11.74 -25.50
C LYS A 213 15.13 -13.01 -25.26
N ALA A 214 15.57 -14.16 -25.78
CA ALA A 214 14.85 -15.42 -25.61
C ALA A 214 14.82 -15.88 -24.14
N ASP A 215 15.80 -15.48 -23.34
CA ASP A 215 15.90 -15.80 -21.90
C ASP A 215 15.19 -14.77 -21.00
N VAL A 216 14.67 -13.67 -21.56
CA VAL A 216 13.97 -12.64 -20.80
C VAL A 216 12.56 -13.11 -20.46
N VAL A 217 12.23 -13.14 -19.16
CA VAL A 217 10.85 -13.36 -18.71
C VAL A 217 9.99 -12.16 -19.12
N PRO A 218 8.98 -12.35 -20.00
CA PRO A 218 8.15 -11.25 -20.45
C PRO A 218 7.31 -10.67 -19.31
N ARG A 219 6.94 -9.39 -19.37
CA ARG A 219 6.18 -8.74 -18.29
C ARG A 219 5.08 -7.81 -18.76
N VAL A 220 3.97 -7.85 -18.03
CA VAL A 220 2.95 -6.80 -18.03
C VAL A 220 3.06 -6.04 -16.72
N CYS A 221 3.64 -4.85 -16.76
CA CYS A 221 3.80 -3.97 -15.61
C CYS A 221 2.56 -3.08 -15.47
N ILE A 222 1.73 -3.34 -14.45
CA ILE A 222 0.46 -2.66 -14.22
C ILE A 222 0.59 -1.71 -13.03
N ILE A 223 0.45 -0.41 -13.26
CA ILE A 223 0.43 0.60 -12.20
C ILE A 223 -0.97 1.22 -12.14
N GLY A 224 -1.52 1.39 -10.94
CA GLY A 224 -2.85 1.98 -10.78
C GLY A 224 -2.98 2.76 -9.48
N GLY A 225 -3.71 3.87 -9.53
CA GLY A 225 -3.90 4.73 -8.36
C GLY A 225 -4.44 6.12 -8.69
N LYS A 226 -4.76 6.86 -7.65
CA LYS A 226 -5.20 8.26 -7.73
C LYS A 226 -4.20 9.18 -7.05
N ALA A 227 -3.95 10.35 -7.63
CA ALA A 227 -3.24 11.45 -6.99
C ALA A 227 -4.25 12.43 -6.39
N ALA A 228 -3.90 13.06 -5.26
CA ALA A 228 -4.71 14.15 -4.72
C ALA A 228 -4.68 15.37 -5.66
N PRO A 229 -5.78 16.13 -5.79
CA PRO A 229 -5.91 17.16 -6.83
C PRO A 229 -4.86 18.27 -6.72
N GLY A 230 -4.50 18.68 -5.50
CA GLY A 230 -3.46 19.68 -5.23
C GLY A 230 -2.03 19.12 -5.18
N TYR A 231 -1.82 17.82 -5.41
CA TYR A 231 -0.50 17.19 -5.30
C TYR A 231 0.18 17.11 -6.68
N GLU A 232 0.79 18.23 -7.08
CA GLU A 232 1.38 18.39 -8.41
C GLU A 232 2.46 17.35 -8.73
N LEU A 233 3.32 17.02 -7.77
CA LEU A 233 4.37 16.02 -7.99
C LEU A 233 3.80 14.61 -8.21
N ALA A 234 2.76 14.22 -7.46
CA ALA A 234 2.07 12.95 -7.69
C ALA A 234 1.41 12.89 -9.09
N LYS A 235 0.85 14.01 -9.56
CA LYS A 235 0.30 14.12 -10.94
C LYS A 235 1.40 14.00 -11.99
N ARG A 236 2.59 14.58 -11.76
CA ARG A 236 3.75 14.42 -12.65
C ARG A 236 4.24 12.98 -12.72
N ILE A 237 4.19 12.23 -11.60
CA ILE A 237 4.51 10.79 -11.61
C ILE A 237 3.54 10.02 -12.51
N ILE A 238 2.24 10.31 -12.45
CA ILE A 238 1.26 9.71 -13.38
C ILE A 238 1.63 10.04 -14.83
N LYS A 239 1.92 11.32 -15.13
CA LYS A 239 2.31 11.75 -16.48
C LYS A 239 3.55 11.02 -16.99
N LEU A 240 4.55 10.81 -16.12
CA LEU A 240 5.75 10.04 -16.45
C LEU A 240 5.40 8.60 -16.81
N ILE A 241 4.61 7.92 -15.96
CA ILE A 241 4.20 6.53 -16.22
C ILE A 241 3.43 6.42 -17.54
N SER A 242 2.50 7.34 -17.80
CA SER A 242 1.75 7.35 -19.07
C SER A 242 2.65 7.58 -20.29
N ALA A 243 3.64 8.46 -20.19
CA ALA A 243 4.59 8.70 -21.29
C ALA A 243 5.48 7.48 -21.56
N VAL A 244 5.97 6.83 -20.50
CA VAL A 244 6.75 5.58 -20.62
C VAL A 244 5.89 4.47 -21.21
N SER A 245 4.63 4.34 -20.75
CA SER A 245 3.66 3.37 -21.30
C SER A 245 3.48 3.54 -22.81
N GLN A 246 3.27 4.77 -23.28
CA GLN A 246 3.18 5.07 -24.71
C GLN A 246 4.47 4.72 -25.46
N ARG A 247 5.65 5.01 -24.91
CA ARG A 247 6.92 4.72 -25.58
C ARG A 247 7.19 3.22 -25.68
N VAL A 248 7.04 2.49 -24.58
CA VAL A 248 7.36 1.06 -24.48
C VAL A 248 6.41 0.23 -25.32
N ASN A 249 5.10 0.47 -25.20
CA ASN A 249 4.10 -0.37 -25.86
C ASN A 249 4.07 -0.21 -27.39
N ASN A 250 4.69 0.86 -27.91
CA ASN A 250 4.80 1.13 -29.35
C ASN A 250 6.22 0.92 -29.90
N ASP A 251 7.14 0.30 -29.14
CA ASP A 251 8.50 0.02 -29.61
C ASP A 251 8.61 -1.40 -30.21
N PRO A 252 8.76 -1.56 -31.54
CA PRO A 252 8.85 -2.86 -32.17
C PRO A 252 10.05 -3.68 -31.70
N ALA A 253 11.13 -3.03 -31.24
CA ALA A 253 12.33 -3.73 -30.76
C ALA A 253 12.11 -4.40 -29.38
N VAL A 254 11.06 -4.00 -28.67
CA VAL A 254 10.62 -4.62 -27.40
C VAL A 254 9.53 -5.65 -27.66
N GLY A 255 8.59 -5.35 -28.57
CA GLY A 255 7.51 -6.25 -28.93
C GLY A 255 6.73 -6.77 -27.73
N ASP A 256 6.69 -8.09 -27.59
CA ASP A 256 6.00 -8.82 -26.53
C ASP A 256 6.96 -9.35 -25.46
N LEU A 257 7.94 -8.53 -25.07
CA LEU A 257 8.76 -8.75 -23.89
C LEU A 257 8.36 -7.86 -22.71
N LEU A 258 7.83 -6.67 -22.99
CA LEU A 258 7.45 -5.71 -21.94
C LEU A 258 6.27 -4.86 -22.38
N LYS A 259 5.19 -4.90 -21.60
CA LYS A 259 4.09 -3.94 -21.65
C LYS A 259 4.01 -3.16 -20.35
N VAL A 260 3.66 -1.88 -20.44
CA VAL A 260 3.44 -1.01 -19.29
C VAL A 260 2.06 -0.41 -19.38
N VAL A 261 1.26 -0.59 -18.34
CA VAL A 261 -0.15 -0.20 -18.29
C VAL A 261 -0.38 0.70 -17.09
N PHE A 262 -1.01 1.85 -17.31
CA PHE A 262 -1.56 2.66 -16.22
C PHE A 262 -3.07 2.49 -16.16
N ILE A 263 -3.60 1.92 -15.07
CA ILE A 263 -5.05 1.73 -14.89
C ILE A 263 -5.68 3.03 -14.37
N PRO A 264 -6.57 3.68 -15.13
CA PRO A 264 -7.26 4.87 -14.69
C PRO A 264 -8.30 4.54 -13.61
N ASP A 265 -8.65 5.55 -12.82
CA ASP A 265 -9.75 5.51 -11.84
C ASP A 265 -9.74 4.32 -10.84
N TYR A 266 -8.55 3.83 -10.45
CA TYR A 266 -8.39 2.69 -9.53
C TYR A 266 -9.35 2.74 -8.32
N ASN A 267 -10.14 1.68 -8.16
CA ASN A 267 -11.20 1.54 -7.15
C ASN A 267 -11.39 0.05 -6.76
N VAL A 268 -12.35 -0.25 -5.90
CA VAL A 268 -12.61 -1.61 -5.39
C VAL A 268 -12.95 -2.59 -6.53
N SER A 269 -13.84 -2.20 -7.45
CA SER A 269 -14.24 -3.07 -8.57
C SER A 269 -13.07 -3.39 -9.48
N LEU A 270 -12.18 -2.43 -9.72
CA LEU A 270 -10.95 -2.67 -10.49
C LEU A 270 -10.00 -3.61 -9.74
N ALA A 271 -9.85 -3.41 -8.43
CA ALA A 271 -9.01 -4.28 -7.59
C ALA A 271 -9.51 -5.73 -7.55
N GLU A 272 -10.83 -5.96 -7.57
CA GLU A 272 -11.43 -7.30 -7.60
C GLU A 272 -11.04 -8.10 -8.86
N VAL A 273 -10.66 -7.44 -9.94
CA VAL A 273 -10.18 -8.11 -11.17
C VAL A 273 -8.65 -8.16 -11.19
N ILE A 274 -7.98 -7.08 -10.78
CA ILE A 274 -6.51 -6.95 -10.86
C ILE A 274 -5.82 -7.87 -9.86
N VAL A 275 -6.28 -7.92 -8.59
CA VAL A 275 -5.61 -8.69 -7.53
C VAL A 275 -5.58 -10.19 -7.87
N PRO A 276 -6.67 -10.84 -8.29
CA PRO A 276 -6.64 -12.24 -8.71
C PRO A 276 -5.72 -12.52 -9.91
N GLY A 277 -5.57 -11.56 -10.83
CA GLY A 277 -4.67 -11.67 -11.99
C GLY A 277 -3.21 -11.34 -11.72
N SER A 278 -2.86 -10.87 -10.51
CA SER A 278 -1.49 -10.45 -10.17
C SER A 278 -0.60 -11.64 -9.82
N GLU A 279 0.64 -11.67 -10.31
CA GLU A 279 1.65 -12.68 -9.95
C GLU A 279 2.75 -12.09 -9.06
N LEU A 280 3.13 -10.83 -9.31
CA LEU A 280 4.01 -10.05 -8.46
C LEU A 280 3.28 -8.78 -8.01
N SER A 281 3.33 -8.47 -6.71
CA SER A 281 2.78 -7.25 -6.13
C SER A 281 3.87 -6.39 -5.51
N GLN A 282 3.91 -5.11 -5.87
CA GLN A 282 4.95 -4.15 -5.47
C GLN A 282 4.53 -3.38 -4.20
N HIS A 283 5.18 -3.69 -3.08
CA HIS A 283 5.03 -3.01 -1.79
C HIS A 283 6.33 -2.32 -1.37
N ILE A 284 6.75 -1.37 -2.19
CA ILE A 284 8.08 -0.76 -2.15
C ILE A 284 8.07 0.62 -1.48
N SER A 285 7.25 0.86 -0.46
CA SER A 285 7.28 2.15 0.25
C SER A 285 8.63 2.40 0.94
N THR A 286 9.02 3.65 1.20
CA THR A 286 10.21 3.95 2.02
C THR A 286 10.00 3.35 3.41
N ALA A 287 11.02 2.66 3.96
CA ALA A 287 10.91 2.03 5.27
C ALA A 287 10.47 3.06 6.34
N GLY A 288 9.53 2.66 7.20
CA GLY A 288 8.94 3.52 8.24
C GLY A 288 7.80 4.46 7.79
N THR A 289 7.53 4.59 6.49
CA THR A 289 6.48 5.51 5.98
C THR A 289 5.11 4.86 5.77
N GLU A 290 5.07 3.55 5.57
CA GLU A 290 3.82 2.79 5.46
C GLU A 290 3.39 2.27 6.84
N ALA A 291 2.19 2.65 7.30
CA ALA A 291 1.69 2.22 8.59
C ALA A 291 1.36 0.72 8.64
N SER A 292 0.80 0.17 7.56
CA SER A 292 0.52 -1.27 7.40
C SER A 292 0.43 -1.60 5.91
N GLY A 293 -0.60 -1.08 5.24
CA GLY A 293 -1.00 -1.51 3.90
C GLY A 293 -1.96 -2.71 3.93
N THR A 294 -2.90 -2.77 2.99
CA THR A 294 -3.97 -3.78 2.93
C THR A 294 -4.36 -4.18 1.49
N SER A 295 -3.60 -3.71 0.49
CA SER A 295 -3.81 -4.04 -0.93
C SER A 295 -3.26 -5.43 -1.25
#